data_AF-A0A3L8BJ13-F1
#
_entry.id   AF-A0A3L8BJ13-F1
#
_cell.length_a   1.000
_cell.length_b   1.000
_cell.length_c   1.000
_cell.angle_alpha   90.00
_cell.angle_beta   90.00
_cell.angle_gamma   90.00
#
_symmetry.space_group_name_H-M   'P 1'
#
loop_
_entity.id
_entity.type
_entity.pdbx_description
1 polymer ?
#
loop_
_entity_poly.entity_id
_entity_poly.type
_entity_poly.pdbx_seq_one_letter_code
_entity_poly.pdbx_strand_id
1 'polypeptide(L)' 'MSDIDSELDFQRAKSELLKAKLKLSELSRNAHPTPPYCSFCQRGKGQYLFCVEGLNNVRICETCAFDVCESVVNELNNM' A
#
# COMPACT_ATOMS: atom_id res chain seq x y z
N MET A 1 -31.53 3.40 -33.35
CA MET A 1 -30.53 4.48 -33.29
C MET A 1 -30.03 4.54 -31.86
N SER A 2 -29.24 3.53 -31.47
CA SER A 2 -28.94 3.18 -30.07
C SER A 2 -27.57 2.50 -29.89
N ASP A 3 -26.96 1.99 -30.96
CA ASP A 3 -25.68 1.27 -30.88
C ASP A 3 -24.47 2.20 -30.92
N ILE A 4 -24.63 3.41 -31.48
CA ILE A 4 -23.56 4.42 -31.60
C ILE A 4 -23.25 5.05 -30.24
N ASP A 5 -24.26 5.26 -29.39
CA ASP A 5 -24.10 5.81 -28.04
C ASP A 5 -23.36 4.81 -27.12
N SER A 6 -23.63 3.52 -27.29
CA SER A 6 -22.95 2.43 -26.56
C SER A 6 -21.46 2.32 -26.89
N GLU A 7 -21.10 2.44 -28.17
CA GLU A 7 -19.69 2.43 -28.60
C GLU A 7 -18.93 3.65 -28.09
N LEU A 8 -19.56 4.84 -28.14
CA LEU A 8 -18.94 6.07 -27.64
C LEU A 8 -18.69 6.01 -26.14
N ASP A 9 -19.63 5.48 -25.37
CA ASP A 9 -19.48 5.29 -23.92
C ASP A 9 -18.43 4.24 -23.58
N PHE A 10 -18.33 3.16 -24.36
CA PHE A 10 -17.28 2.17 -24.22
C PHE A 10 -15.88 2.76 -24.45
N GLN A 11 -15.71 3.58 -25.50
CA GLN A 11 -14.44 4.26 -25.77
C GLN A 11 -14.07 5.27 -24.68
N ARG A 12 -15.06 5.97 -24.11
CA ARG A 12 -14.85 6.86 -22.95
C ARG A 12 -14.38 6.08 -21.72
N ALA A 13 -15.05 4.98 -21.38
CA ALA A 13 -14.65 4.12 -20.26
C ALA A 13 -13.22 3.59 -20.43
N LYS A 14 -12.85 3.19 -21.65
CA LYS A 14 -11.49 2.73 -21.98
C LYS A 14 -10.45 3.85 -21.80
N SER A 15 -10.77 5.08 -22.23
CA SER A 15 -9.90 6.25 -22.05
C SER A 15 -9.67 6.56 -20.57
N GLU A 16 -10.73 6.56 -19.75
CA GLU A 16 -10.62 6.80 -18.31
C GLU A 16 -9.81 5.71 -17.60
N LEU A 17 -10.01 4.44 -17.98
CA LEU A 17 -9.21 3.32 -17.45
C LEU A 17 -7.72 3.47 -17.80
N LEU A 18 -7.40 3.93 -19.02
CA LEU A 18 -6.03 4.17 -19.44
C LEU A 18 -5.39 5.32 -18.66
N LYS A 19 -6.12 6.43 -18.44
CA LYS A 19 -5.66 7.55 -17.61
C LYS A 19 -5.38 7.10 -16.17
N ALA A 20 -6.23 6.27 -15.59
CA ALA A 20 -6.03 5.72 -14.25
C ALA A 20 -4.78 4.84 -14.17
N LYS A 21 -4.55 3.98 -15.17
CA LYS A 21 -3.33 3.15 -15.26
C LYS A 21 -2.05 3.98 -15.36
N LEU A 22 -2.05 5.04 -16.16
CA LEU A 22 -0.90 5.94 -16.30
C LEU A 22 -0.59 6.66 -14.99
N LYS A 23 -1.61 7.16 -14.28
CA LYS A 23 -1.45 7.76 -12.94
C LYS A 23 -0.86 6.79 -11.92
N LEU A 24 -1.32 5.52 -11.92
CA LEU A 24 -0.74 4.49 -11.05
C LEU A 24 0.74 4.21 -11.37
N SER A 25 1.09 4.17 -12.67
CA SER A 25 2.47 4.00 -13.11
C SER A 25 3.36 5.19 -12.72
N GLU A 26 2.84 6.43 -12.78
CA GLU A 26 3.55 7.62 -12.30
C GLU A 26 3.76 7.61 -10.78
N LEU A 27 2.74 7.22 -10.00
CA LEU A 27 2.87 7.04 -8.55
C LEU A 27 3.92 5.98 -8.20
N SER A 28 3.96 4.87 -8.96
CA SER A 28 4.96 3.83 -8.77
C SER A 28 6.38 4.30 -9.14
N ARG A 29 6.54 5.08 -10.21
CA ARG A 29 7.86 5.63 -10.62
C ARG A 29 8.37 6.70 -9.65
N ASN A 30 7.47 7.46 -9.03
CA ASN A 30 7.79 8.49 -8.05
C ASN A 30 7.83 7.96 -6.61
N ALA A 31 7.64 6.66 -6.40
CA ALA A 31 7.84 6.05 -5.09
C ALA A 31 9.32 6.18 -4.73
N HIS A 32 9.61 7.03 -3.73
CA HIS A 32 10.92 7.07 -3.12
C HIS A 32 11.32 5.66 -2.68
N PRO A 33 12.59 5.25 -2.86
CA PRO A 33 13.03 3.90 -2.52
C PRO A 33 12.62 3.59 -1.08
N THR A 34 11.80 2.55 -0.92
CA THR A 34 11.30 2.16 0.39
C THR A 34 12.50 1.88 1.29
N PRO A 35 12.58 2.49 2.48
CA PRO A 35 13.73 2.27 3.35
C PRO A 35 13.90 0.77 3.64
N PRO A 36 15.12 0.22 3.62
CA PRO A 36 15.35 -1.20 3.84
C PRO A 36 15.26 -1.62 5.33
N TYR A 37 14.60 -0.80 6.15
CA TYR A 37 14.53 -0.94 7.59
C TYR A 37 13.11 -0.77 8.12
N CYS A 38 12.83 -1.36 9.28
CA CYS A 38 11.59 -1.15 10.02
C CYS A 38 11.49 0.31 10.49
N SER A 39 10.37 0.98 10.22
CA SER A 39 10.12 2.38 10.59
C SER A 39 10.06 2.60 12.11
N PHE A 40 9.83 1.54 12.89
CA PHE A 40 9.63 1.60 14.35
C PHE A 40 10.93 1.33 15.11
N CYS A 41 11.61 0.21 14.83
CA CYS A 41 12.83 -0.19 15.53
C CYS A 41 14.12 0.04 14.75
N GLN A 42 14.05 0.59 13.53
CA GLN A 42 15.19 0.90 12.65
C GLN A 42 16.06 -0.31 12.26
N ARG A 43 15.63 -1.54 12.57
CA ARG A 43 16.32 -2.78 12.18
C ARG A 43 16.25 -2.96 10.67
N GLY A 44 17.39 -3.28 10.06
CA GLY A 44 17.54 -3.53 8.63
C GLY A 44 17.34 -5.00 8.24
N LYS A 45 17.37 -5.24 6.93
CA LYS A 45 17.26 -6.59 6.34
C LYS A 45 18.29 -7.55 6.95
N GLY A 46 17.82 -8.70 7.44
CA GLY A 46 18.64 -9.70 8.14
C GLY A 46 18.61 -9.61 9.68
N GLN A 47 18.02 -8.55 10.24
CA GLN A 47 17.82 -8.38 11.69
C GLN A 47 16.36 -8.63 12.13
N TYR A 48 15.53 -9.07 11.19
CA TYR A 48 14.12 -9.41 11.36
C TYR A 48 13.78 -10.59 10.45
N LEU A 49 12.77 -11.38 10.79
CA LEU A 49 12.31 -12.52 9.99
C LEU A 49 11.53 -12.06 8.76
N PHE A 50 10.58 -11.13 8.95
CA PHE A 50 9.81 -10.54 7.86
C PHE A 50 9.46 -9.08 8.16
N CYS A 51 9.20 -8.31 7.10
CA CYS A 51 8.88 -6.90 7.23
C CYS A 51 7.83 -6.53 6.21
N VAL A 52 6.68 -6.06 6.69
CA VAL A 52 5.51 -5.70 5.88
C VAL A 52 5.62 -4.23 5.50
N GLU A 53 5.41 -3.93 4.22
CA GLU A 53 5.33 -2.57 3.71
C GLU A 53 3.88 -2.11 3.66
N GLY A 54 3.60 -0.97 4.27
CA GLY A 54 2.30 -0.29 4.26
C GLY A 54 2.30 0.95 3.38
N LEU A 55 1.25 1.75 3.50
CA LEU A 55 1.13 3.03 2.80
C LEU A 55 2.23 4.00 3.24
N ASN A 56 2.56 4.96 2.37
CA ASN A 56 3.56 6.01 2.62
C ASN A 56 4.96 5.48 2.98
N ASN A 57 5.37 4.34 2.42
CA ASN A 57 6.68 3.72 2.65
C ASN A 57 6.96 3.36 4.13
N VAL A 58 5.91 3.20 4.94
CA VAL A 58 6.04 2.74 6.32
C VAL A 58 6.26 1.24 6.31
N ARG A 59 7.23 0.76 7.09
CA ARG A 59 7.55 -0.67 7.19
C ARG A 59 7.53 -1.11 8.65
N ILE A 60 6.96 -2.27 8.92
CA ILE A 60 6.90 -2.85 10.26
C ILE A 60 7.45 -4.29 10.24
N CYS A 61 8.42 -4.58 11.11
CA CYS A 61 8.93 -5.94 11.27
C CYS A 61 8.02 -6.78 12.18
N GLU A 62 8.23 -8.10 12.20
CA GLU A 62 7.43 -9.03 13.01
C GLU A 62 7.43 -8.68 14.49
N THR A 63 8.57 -8.25 15.06
CA THR A 63 8.67 -7.91 16.48
C THR A 63 7.80 -6.70 16.80
N CYS A 64 7.95 -5.61 16.06
CA CYS A 64 7.17 -4.39 16.30
C CYS A 64 5.68 -4.61 16.03
N ALA A 65 5.32 -5.43 15.05
CA ALA A 65 3.93 -5.77 14.79
C ALA A 65 3.32 -6.56 15.97
N PHE A 66 4.09 -7.50 16.54
CA PHE A 66 3.67 -8.25 17.71
C PHE A 66 3.47 -7.35 18.94
N ASP A 67 4.43 -6.47 19.23
CA ASP A 67 4.36 -5.53 20.35
C ASP A 67 3.10 -4.63 20.27
N VAL A 68 2.79 -4.12 19.07
CA VAL A 68 1.58 -3.31 18.84
C VAL A 68 0.32 -4.14 19.05
N CYS A 69 0.26 -5.36 18.49
CA CYS A 69 -0.89 -6.25 18.68
C CYS A 69 -1.10 -6.61 20.15
N GLU A 70 -0.04 -6.92 20.88
CA GLU A 70 -0.10 -7.22 22.31
C GLU A 70 -0.60 -6.03 23.12
N SER A 71 -0.12 -4.81 22.82
CA SER A 71 -0.61 -3.58 23.45
C SER A 71 -2.12 -3.41 23.26
N VAL A 72 -2.61 -3.58 22.03
CA VAL A 72 -4.05 -3.43 21.71
C VAL A 72 -4.88 -4.49 22.43
N VAL A 73 -4.44 -5.75 22.44
CA VAL A 73 -5.14 -6.83 23.14
C VAL A 73 -5.17 -6.58 24.64
N ASN A 74 -4.07 -6.11 25.23
CA ASN A 74 -4.00 -5.78 26.65
C ASN A 74 -4.90 -4.60 27.01
N GLU A 75 -4.98 -3.57 26.18
CA GLU A 75 -5.93 -2.47 26.38
C GLU A 75 -7.38 -2.97 26.36
N LEU A 76 -7.74 -3.79 25.38
CA LEU A 76 -9.10 -4.36 25.28
C LEU A 76 -9.48 -5.26 26.46
N ASN A 77 -8.51 -5.97 27.07
CA ASN A 77 -8.76 -6.83 28.22
C ASN A 77 -8.83 -6.09 29.56
N ASN A 78 -8.31 -4.86 29.63
CA ASN A 78 -8.33 -4.02 30.84
C ASN A 78 -9.46 -2.97 30.81
N MET A 79 -10.36 -3.04 29.82
CA MET A 79 -11.61 -2.26 29.72
C MET A 79 -12.80 -3.07 30.22
#